data_AF-A0A8C9F8Q3-F1
#
_entry.id   AF-A0A8C9F8Q3-F1
#
_cell.length_a   1.000
_cell.length_b   1.000
_cell.length_c   1.000
_cell.angle_alpha   90.00
_cell.angle_beta   90.00
_cell.angle_gamma   90.00
#
_symmetry.space_group_name_H-M   'P 1'
#
loop_
_entity.id
_entity.type
_entity.pdbx_description
1 polymer ?
#
loop_
_entity_poly.entity_id
_entity_poly.type
_entity_poly.pdbx_seq_one_letter_code
_entity_poly.pdbx_strand_id
1 'polypeptide(L)'
;MAVSMDDDVPLILTLDDSGSSTSAPLDSLDREELPNENGGSYDIINDASSPAAGDCCAQQSSAQHNWEMNYQEAAIYLQVSPDVHATLELFALMVVVFELSMKMRWLGFHTFIRHKRTMVKTCVLFVQFIEATVVLVRQTSHVRITRALRCIFLVDCRYCGAVRRNLRQIFQSLPPFIDILLLLLFFMVIFAILGELYLWKYHLNTSTCLGYSFPDVMMPSYARNPWSCVFFIVYLSIELYFIMNLLLAVVFDTFNDIEKRKFKSLLLHKRTAIQHAYRLLITKQRPSGISFRHFEGLLRFYKPRMCTRERYLTFKALNQSNTPLLSLKDFYNFYEVVGLKWKAKRNREHWFDDLPRTAFLIFKGINILVNSRVFQYTMYTVVAVNGIWILVETFMLQGGNFFSRNVPWSYIVFLTIYGVELLLKTTGLGPIEYLSSGWNLFDFSVTLFAFLGLMALAFNMEPFYFIVVLRPLQLLRLFKLKKRYRNVLDTMFELFPRMARSRQSVLGRERCSWHCPSI
;
A
#
# COMPACT_ATOMS: atom_id res chain seq x y z
N MET A 1 21.25 -0.91 -41.17
CA MET A 1 21.21 -1.12 -39.71
C MET A 1 19.91 -0.54 -39.17
N ALA A 2 18.86 -1.36 -39.09
CA ALA A 2 17.55 -0.94 -38.61
C ALA A 2 17.47 -1.15 -37.09
N VAL A 3 17.46 -0.06 -36.33
CA VAL A 3 17.23 -0.04 -34.89
C VAL A 3 15.75 -0.35 -34.65
N SER A 4 15.45 -1.44 -33.97
CA SER A 4 14.10 -1.85 -33.58
C SER A 4 13.50 -0.86 -32.57
N MET A 5 12.59 0.00 -33.02
CA MET A 5 11.95 1.08 -32.26
C MET A 5 10.50 0.74 -31.83
N ASP A 6 10.18 -0.50 -31.47
CA ASP A 6 8.78 -0.90 -31.21
C ASP A 6 8.43 -1.35 -29.77
N ASP A 7 9.34 -1.24 -28.80
CA ASP A 7 9.08 -1.71 -27.42
C ASP A 7 8.71 -0.62 -26.39
N ASP A 8 8.58 0.64 -26.80
CA ASP A 8 8.30 1.78 -25.90
C ASP A 8 6.95 2.45 -26.15
N VAL A 9 5.88 1.65 -26.36
CA VAL A 9 4.51 2.18 -26.40
C VAL A 9 3.92 2.24 -24.98
N PRO A 10 3.60 3.43 -24.44
CA PRO A 10 2.71 3.54 -23.30
C PRO A 10 1.27 3.37 -23.81
N LEU A 11 0.72 2.17 -23.69
CA LEU A 11 -0.73 1.96 -23.78
C LEU A 11 -1.40 2.52 -22.49
N ILE A 12 -1.36 3.85 -22.33
CA ILE A 12 -2.26 4.58 -21.41
C ILE A 12 -3.49 4.89 -22.25
N LEU A 13 -4.31 3.89 -22.50
CA LEU A 13 -5.65 4.05 -23.06
C LEU A 13 -6.40 2.75 -22.82
N THR A 14 -6.99 2.64 -21.64
CA THR A 14 -8.36 2.13 -21.39
C THR A 14 -8.64 2.26 -19.89
N LEU A 15 -9.60 3.13 -19.58
CA LEU A 15 -10.56 3.02 -18.48
C LEU A 15 -10.01 2.81 -17.06
N ASP A 16 -9.84 3.94 -16.37
CA ASP A 16 -10.22 4.08 -14.96
C ASP A 16 -11.74 3.84 -14.87
N ASP A 17 -12.14 2.77 -14.17
CA ASP A 17 -13.51 2.53 -13.71
C ASP A 17 -13.41 2.14 -12.23
N SER A 18 -13.65 3.11 -11.34
CA SER A 18 -14.93 3.28 -10.63
C SER A 18 -15.16 2.21 -9.57
N GLY A 19 -14.76 2.54 -8.34
CA GLY A 19 -15.30 1.89 -7.16
C GLY A 19 -16.78 2.23 -7.01
N SER A 20 -17.59 1.19 -6.82
CA SER A 20 -18.94 1.29 -6.28
C SER A 20 -19.18 0.09 -5.37
N SER A 21 -19.29 0.38 -4.09
CA SER A 21 -19.86 -0.47 -3.04
C SER A 21 -21.38 -0.50 -3.17
N THR A 22 -21.97 -1.70 -3.22
CA THR A 22 -23.40 -2.00 -2.99
C THR A 22 -23.50 -3.53 -2.86
N SER A 23 -23.63 -4.06 -1.64
CA SER A 23 -24.88 -4.45 -0.97
C SER A 23 -25.53 -5.72 -1.55
N ALA A 24 -25.58 -6.76 -0.72
CA ALA A 24 -26.34 -8.00 -0.90
C ALA A 24 -27.87 -7.72 -1.04
N PRO A 25 -28.64 -8.73 -1.51
CA PRO A 25 -29.54 -9.40 -0.56
C PRO A 25 -29.69 -10.92 -0.74
N LEU A 26 -30.25 -11.47 0.35
CA LEU A 26 -30.73 -12.81 0.72
C LEU A 26 -31.57 -13.60 -0.30
N ASP A 27 -31.52 -14.95 -0.12
CA ASP A 27 -32.58 -16.00 -0.14
C ASP A 27 -32.04 -17.29 -0.79
N SER A 28 -32.25 -18.52 -0.32
CA SER A 28 -33.13 -19.08 0.73
C SER A 28 -32.87 -20.61 0.88
N LEU A 29 -33.39 -21.19 2.00
CA LEU A 29 -33.75 -22.61 2.23
C LEU A 29 -32.59 -23.62 2.47
N ASP A 30 -32.59 -24.51 3.47
CA ASP A 30 -33.70 -25.08 4.26
C ASP A 30 -33.23 -25.69 5.61
N ARG A 31 -34.09 -25.51 6.64
CA ARG A 31 -34.60 -26.44 7.70
C ARG A 31 -33.69 -27.42 8.47
N GLU A 32 -33.64 -27.28 9.82
CA GLU A 32 -34.39 -28.05 10.87
C GLU A 32 -33.62 -29.34 11.27
N GLU A 33 -33.46 -29.78 12.52
CA GLU A 33 -34.29 -29.68 13.73
C GLU A 33 -33.44 -30.01 14.98
N LEU A 34 -33.79 -29.38 16.11
CA LEU A 34 -33.41 -29.73 17.50
C LEU A 34 -34.41 -30.79 18.03
N PRO A 35 -34.10 -31.59 19.07
CA PRO A 35 -34.46 -31.18 20.45
C PRO A 35 -33.37 -31.52 21.51
N ASN A 36 -33.14 -30.68 22.53
CA ASN A 36 -33.80 -30.64 23.87
C ASN A 36 -33.44 -31.87 24.74
N GLU A 37 -33.14 -31.82 26.04
CA GLU A 37 -33.38 -30.81 27.07
C GLU A 37 -32.68 -31.23 28.40
N ASN A 38 -32.30 -30.22 29.19
CA ASN A 38 -32.35 -30.08 30.67
C ASN A 38 -31.60 -30.95 31.70
N GLY A 39 -31.11 -30.20 32.71
CA GLY A 39 -31.01 -30.55 34.13
C GLY A 39 -29.57 -30.79 34.58
N GLY A 40 -28.92 -30.04 35.47
CA GLY A 40 -29.43 -29.25 36.60
C GLY A 40 -28.80 -29.80 37.89
N SER A 41 -27.66 -29.21 38.31
CA SER A 41 -27.30 -28.95 39.72
C SER A 41 -27.04 -30.10 40.73
N TYR A 42 -26.61 -29.99 42.01
CA TYR A 42 -26.03 -29.00 42.95
C TYR A 42 -25.09 -29.81 43.90
N ASP A 43 -24.01 -29.20 44.39
CA ASP A 43 -23.58 -29.13 45.80
C ASP A 43 -23.23 -30.35 46.72
N ILE A 44 -21.98 -30.31 47.24
CA ILE A 44 -21.59 -30.15 48.67
C ILE A 44 -21.17 -31.39 49.54
N ILE A 45 -19.98 -31.24 50.19
CA ILE A 45 -19.36 -31.82 51.43
C ILE A 45 -18.27 -32.92 51.38
N ASN A 46 -17.06 -32.46 51.78
CA ASN A 46 -15.98 -33.00 52.63
C ASN A 46 -15.90 -34.50 52.96
N ASP A 47 -14.69 -35.08 52.90
CA ASP A 47 -13.79 -35.14 54.07
C ASP A 47 -12.39 -35.69 53.74
N ALA A 48 -11.44 -35.34 54.61
CA ALA A 48 -10.00 -35.49 54.46
C ALA A 48 -9.48 -36.94 54.53
N SER A 49 -8.45 -37.24 53.72
CA SER A 49 -7.26 -38.04 54.11
C SER A 49 -6.30 -38.17 52.90
N SER A 50 -5.05 -37.72 53.04
CA SER A 50 -3.95 -38.11 52.13
C SER A 50 -3.42 -39.48 52.58
N PRO A 51 -3.07 -40.38 51.66
CA PRO A 51 -1.68 -40.41 51.20
C PRO A 51 -1.47 -40.85 49.74
N ALA A 52 -0.22 -40.78 49.31
CA ALA A 52 0.39 -41.42 48.14
C ALA A 52 0.42 -40.62 46.82
N ALA A 53 1.65 -40.25 46.46
CA ALA A 53 2.04 -39.82 45.14
C ALA A 53 1.85 -40.97 44.14
N GLY A 54 0.92 -40.81 43.22
CA GLY A 54 0.69 -41.72 42.12
C GLY A 54 -0.69 -41.48 41.55
N ASP A 55 -0.81 -40.49 40.65
CA ASP A 55 -1.85 -40.44 39.60
C ASP A 55 -1.79 -39.15 38.74
N CYS A 56 -0.95 -38.16 39.08
CA CYS A 56 -0.75 -36.98 38.22
C CYS A 56 -0.17 -37.30 36.83
N CYS A 57 0.43 -38.48 36.62
CA CYS A 57 0.95 -38.87 35.30
C CYS A 57 -0.14 -39.36 34.33
N ALA A 58 -1.27 -39.89 34.80
CA ALA A 58 -2.28 -40.48 33.93
C ALA A 58 -3.17 -39.42 33.25
N GLN A 59 -3.49 -38.34 33.96
CA GLN A 59 -4.36 -37.27 33.43
C GLN A 59 -3.60 -36.22 32.60
N GLN A 60 -2.30 -36.05 32.86
CA GLN A 60 -1.39 -35.29 32.00
C GLN A 60 -1.17 -36.05 30.68
N SER A 61 -1.01 -37.38 30.75
CA SER A 61 -0.86 -38.25 29.56
C SER A 61 -2.09 -38.18 28.65
N SER A 62 -3.32 -38.21 29.17
CA SER A 62 -4.52 -38.15 28.32
C SER A 62 -4.76 -36.77 27.70
N ALA A 63 -4.51 -35.67 28.42
CA ALA A 63 -4.61 -34.32 27.87
C ALA A 63 -3.50 -34.06 26.84
N GLN A 64 -2.27 -34.50 27.11
CA GLN A 64 -1.12 -34.38 26.21
C GLN A 64 -1.28 -35.25 24.96
N HIS A 65 -1.87 -36.44 25.08
CA HIS A 65 -2.26 -37.28 23.94
C HIS A 65 -3.40 -36.66 23.11
N ASN A 66 -4.34 -35.97 23.76
CA ASN A 66 -5.43 -35.28 23.08
C ASN A 66 -4.93 -34.04 22.31
N TRP A 67 -3.98 -33.28 22.86
CA TRP A 67 -3.31 -32.20 22.13
C TRP A 67 -2.39 -32.74 21.03
N GLU A 68 -1.65 -33.84 21.26
CA GLU A 68 -0.84 -34.51 20.22
C GLU A 68 -1.68 -34.98 19.03
N MET A 69 -2.88 -35.53 19.26
CA MET A 69 -3.81 -35.86 18.19
C MET A 69 -4.34 -34.62 17.46
N ASN A 70 -4.65 -33.53 18.18
CA ASN A 70 -5.04 -32.26 17.55
C ASN A 70 -3.88 -31.62 16.76
N TYR A 71 -2.63 -31.74 17.23
CA TYR A 71 -1.44 -31.30 16.51
C TYR A 71 -1.16 -32.18 15.29
N GLN A 72 -1.40 -33.49 15.38
CA GLN A 72 -1.31 -34.42 14.26
C GLN A 72 -2.41 -34.18 13.24
N GLU A 73 -3.67 -33.99 13.65
CA GLU A 73 -4.75 -33.59 12.76
C GLU A 73 -4.46 -32.24 12.12
N ALA A 74 -4.06 -31.23 12.89
CA ALA A 74 -3.66 -29.93 12.34
C ALA A 74 -2.49 -30.08 11.35
N ALA A 75 -1.50 -30.93 11.63
CA ALA A 75 -0.40 -31.22 10.71
C ALA A 75 -0.86 -31.94 9.43
N ILE A 76 -1.87 -32.83 9.52
CA ILE A 76 -2.51 -33.50 8.38
C ILE A 76 -3.34 -32.50 7.56
N TYR A 77 -4.07 -31.58 8.20
CA TYR A 77 -4.80 -30.50 7.52
C TYR A 77 -3.87 -29.43 6.92
N LEU A 78 -2.69 -29.18 7.52
CA LEU A 78 -1.67 -28.26 6.99
C LEU A 78 -0.79 -28.89 5.89
N GLN A 79 -0.62 -30.21 5.88
CA GLN A 79 -0.05 -30.95 4.76
C GLN A 79 -1.14 -31.21 3.71
N VAL A 80 -1.53 -30.15 3.00
CA VAL A 80 -2.21 -30.32 1.71
C VAL A 80 -1.37 -31.29 0.88
N SER A 81 -1.95 -32.45 0.54
CA SER A 81 -1.25 -33.52 -0.16
C SER A 81 -0.45 -32.94 -1.34
N PRO A 82 0.80 -33.36 -1.56
CA PRO A 82 1.62 -32.86 -2.66
C PRO A 82 0.90 -32.89 -4.01
N ASP A 83 -0.03 -33.83 -4.17
CA ASP A 83 -0.93 -34.00 -5.32
C ASP A 83 -1.96 -32.89 -5.48
N VAL A 84 -2.62 -32.48 -4.40
CA VAL A 84 -3.59 -31.38 -4.42
C VAL A 84 -2.86 -30.07 -4.76
N HIS A 85 -1.65 -29.86 -4.20
CA HIS A 85 -0.86 -28.70 -4.57
C HIS A 85 -0.36 -28.75 -6.02
N ALA A 86 0.07 -29.92 -6.51
CA ALA A 86 0.55 -30.10 -7.88
C ALA A 86 -0.57 -29.94 -8.92
N THR A 87 -1.79 -30.40 -8.63
CA THR A 87 -2.96 -30.25 -9.49
C THR A 87 -3.43 -28.79 -9.56
N LEU A 88 -3.46 -28.08 -8.43
CA LEU A 88 -3.71 -26.63 -8.41
C LEU A 88 -2.64 -25.85 -9.20
N GLU A 89 -1.37 -26.24 -9.06
CA GLU A 89 -0.26 -25.64 -9.80
C GLU A 89 -0.40 -25.88 -11.31
N LEU A 90 -0.69 -27.12 -11.74
CA LEU A 90 -0.94 -27.44 -13.15
C LEU A 90 -2.15 -26.67 -13.70
N PHE A 91 -3.25 -26.58 -12.95
CA PHE A 91 -4.42 -25.80 -13.34
C PHE A 91 -4.07 -24.33 -13.56
N ALA A 92 -3.34 -23.71 -12.63
CA ALA A 92 -2.89 -22.33 -12.77
C ALA A 92 -1.95 -22.14 -13.98
N LEU A 93 -1.01 -23.08 -14.22
CA LEU A 93 -0.12 -23.03 -15.37
C LEU A 93 -0.89 -23.16 -16.69
N MET A 94 -1.94 -23.98 -16.74
CA MET A 94 -2.82 -24.11 -17.92
C MET A 94 -3.55 -22.82 -18.25
N VAL A 95 -4.00 -22.05 -17.25
CA VAL A 95 -4.55 -20.70 -17.46
C VAL A 95 -3.51 -19.77 -18.10
N VAL A 96 -2.26 -19.82 -17.63
CA VAL A 96 -1.17 -19.01 -18.21
C VAL A 96 -0.83 -19.44 -19.64
N VAL A 97 -0.87 -20.75 -19.94
CA VAL A 97 -0.72 -21.29 -21.31
C VAL A 97 -1.83 -20.75 -22.23
N PHE A 98 -3.07 -20.71 -21.75
CA PHE A 98 -4.19 -20.16 -22.51
C PHE A 98 -4.02 -18.67 -22.81
N GLU A 99 -3.61 -17.87 -21.83
CA GLU A 99 -3.31 -16.44 -22.05
C GLU A 99 -2.22 -16.22 -23.11
N LEU A 100 -1.14 -17.02 -23.06
CA LEU A 100 -0.03 -16.92 -24.02
C LEU A 100 -0.46 -17.36 -25.42
N SER A 101 -1.28 -18.39 -25.52
CA SER A 101 -1.87 -18.85 -26.79
C SER A 101 -2.72 -17.77 -27.44
N MET A 102 -3.56 -17.08 -26.66
CA MET A 102 -4.34 -15.92 -27.13
C MET A 102 -3.44 -14.77 -27.59
N LYS A 103 -2.37 -14.45 -26.84
CA LYS A 103 -1.39 -13.43 -27.23
C LYS A 103 -0.67 -13.80 -28.53
N MET A 104 -0.27 -15.06 -28.68
CA MET A 104 0.40 -15.56 -29.88
C MET A 104 -0.53 -15.47 -31.11
N ARG A 105 -1.82 -15.80 -30.94
CA ARG A 105 -2.84 -15.65 -31.99
C ARG A 105 -3.04 -14.19 -32.42
N TRP A 106 -2.95 -13.24 -31.48
CA TRP A 106 -3.13 -11.81 -31.77
C TRP A 106 -1.90 -11.13 -32.40
N LEU A 107 -0.69 -11.42 -31.90
CA LEU A 107 0.56 -10.77 -32.33
C LEU A 107 1.22 -11.43 -33.56
N GLY A 108 0.89 -12.68 -33.84
CA GLY A 108 1.56 -13.52 -34.84
C GLY A 108 2.84 -14.18 -34.29
N PHE A 109 3.15 -15.37 -34.83
CA PHE A 109 4.20 -16.26 -34.32
C PHE A 109 5.61 -15.65 -34.38
N HIS A 110 5.97 -15.03 -35.51
CA HIS A 110 7.30 -14.45 -35.69
C HIS A 110 7.56 -13.27 -34.74
N THR A 111 6.56 -12.40 -34.55
CA THR A 111 6.63 -11.29 -33.59
C THR A 111 6.68 -11.78 -32.15
N PHE A 112 5.94 -12.85 -31.84
CA PHE A 112 5.90 -13.45 -30.51
C PHE A 112 7.26 -14.01 -30.07
N ILE A 113 7.96 -14.70 -30.96
CA ILE A 113 9.29 -15.28 -30.66
C ILE A 113 10.37 -14.20 -30.58
N ARG A 114 10.29 -13.15 -31.40
CA ARG A 114 11.30 -12.08 -31.39
C ARG A 114 11.26 -11.24 -30.12
N HIS A 115 10.11 -11.17 -29.46
CA HIS A 115 9.93 -10.37 -28.27
C HIS A 115 10.51 -11.09 -27.02
N LYS A 116 11.64 -10.58 -26.50
CA LYS A 116 12.43 -11.22 -25.43
C LYS A 116 11.62 -11.55 -24.17
N ARG A 117 10.66 -10.70 -23.79
CA ARG A 117 9.88 -10.89 -22.55
C ARG A 117 8.91 -12.06 -22.64
N THR A 118 8.23 -12.22 -23.76
CA THR A 118 7.33 -13.37 -23.96
C THR A 118 8.12 -14.66 -24.02
N MET A 119 9.30 -14.64 -24.64
CA MET A 119 10.21 -15.79 -24.65
C MET A 119 10.65 -16.21 -23.25
N VAL A 120 11.13 -15.28 -22.41
CA VAL A 120 11.50 -15.63 -21.03
C VAL A 120 10.31 -16.18 -20.25
N LYS A 121 9.10 -15.59 -20.41
CA LYS A 121 7.87 -16.09 -19.77
C LYS A 121 7.55 -17.53 -20.22
N THR A 122 7.67 -17.82 -21.51
CA THR A 122 7.43 -19.16 -22.07
C THR A 122 8.47 -20.18 -21.57
N CYS A 123 9.75 -19.81 -21.51
CA CYS A 123 10.80 -20.70 -20.97
C CYS A 123 10.57 -21.02 -19.50
N VAL A 124 10.23 -20.02 -18.67
CA VAL A 124 9.93 -20.24 -17.24
C VAL A 124 8.68 -21.10 -17.06
N LEU A 125 7.65 -20.87 -17.87
CA LEU A 125 6.42 -21.68 -17.86
C LEU A 125 6.72 -23.15 -18.18
N PHE A 126 7.55 -23.41 -19.19
CA PHE A 126 7.94 -24.76 -19.58
C PHE A 126 8.68 -25.49 -18.45
N VAL A 127 9.64 -24.82 -17.81
CA VAL A 127 10.38 -25.40 -16.66
C VAL A 127 9.44 -25.69 -15.49
N GLN A 128 8.51 -24.78 -15.16
CA GLN A 128 7.56 -24.99 -14.07
C GLN A 128 6.54 -26.10 -14.38
N PHE A 129 6.11 -26.23 -15.64
CA PHE A 129 5.21 -27.30 -16.06
C PHE A 129 5.86 -28.68 -15.94
N ILE A 130 7.13 -28.81 -16.36
CA ILE A 130 7.91 -30.04 -16.16
C ILE A 130 8.02 -30.35 -14.67
N GLU A 131 8.39 -29.39 -13.84
CA GLU A 131 8.56 -29.62 -12.40
C GLU A 131 7.24 -30.03 -11.72
N ALA A 132 6.13 -29.37 -12.05
CA ALA A 132 4.81 -29.72 -11.53
C ALA A 132 4.40 -31.15 -11.94
N THR A 133 4.70 -31.56 -13.17
CA THR A 133 4.48 -32.92 -13.67
C THR A 133 5.35 -33.94 -12.94
N VAL A 134 6.64 -33.64 -12.74
CA VAL A 134 7.59 -34.51 -12.03
C VAL A 134 7.17 -34.71 -10.56
N VAL A 135 6.69 -33.65 -9.91
CA VAL A 135 6.15 -33.72 -8.54
C VAL A 135 4.92 -34.62 -8.48
N LEU A 136 3.99 -34.47 -9.43
CA LEU A 136 2.77 -35.28 -9.50
C LEU A 136 3.09 -36.78 -9.70
N VAL A 137 4.10 -37.10 -10.51
CA VAL A 137 4.51 -38.49 -10.77
C VAL A 137 5.31 -39.08 -9.62
N ARG A 138 6.23 -38.32 -9.01
CA ARG A 138 7.15 -38.84 -7.99
C ARG A 138 6.58 -38.85 -6.58
N GLN A 139 5.40 -38.26 -6.35
CA GLN A 139 4.72 -38.22 -5.04
C GLN A 139 5.58 -37.65 -3.89
N THR A 140 6.70 -37.01 -4.23
CA THR A 140 7.72 -36.52 -3.31
C THR A 140 8.18 -35.14 -3.75
N SER A 141 8.25 -34.19 -2.83
CA SER A 141 8.70 -32.83 -3.13
C SER A 141 10.22 -32.72 -3.06
N HIS A 142 10.86 -32.49 -4.21
CA HIS A 142 12.27 -32.05 -4.27
C HIS A 142 12.37 -30.55 -3.97
N VAL A 143 13.58 -30.03 -3.72
CA VAL A 143 13.79 -28.60 -3.45
C VAL A 143 13.38 -27.77 -4.67
N ARG A 144 12.26 -27.04 -4.56
CA ARG A 144 11.62 -26.33 -5.67
C ARG A 144 12.16 -24.91 -5.84
N ILE A 145 13.36 -24.77 -6.40
CA ILE A 145 14.02 -23.45 -6.64
C ILE A 145 13.24 -22.61 -7.66
N THR A 146 12.56 -23.25 -8.63
CA THR A 146 11.84 -22.56 -9.71
C THR A 146 10.59 -21.81 -9.24
N ARG A 147 10.12 -22.07 -8.01
CA ARG A 147 9.03 -21.30 -7.36
C ARG A 147 9.36 -19.81 -7.29
N ALA A 148 10.63 -19.45 -7.09
CA ALA A 148 11.07 -18.06 -7.06
C ALA A 148 10.81 -17.34 -8.41
N LEU A 149 10.80 -18.08 -9.52
CA LEU A 149 10.57 -17.53 -10.86
C LEU A 149 9.10 -17.19 -11.11
N ARG A 150 8.15 -17.67 -10.30
CA ARG A 150 6.69 -17.35 -10.42
C ARG A 150 6.42 -15.85 -10.36
N CYS A 151 7.29 -15.07 -9.71
CA CYS A 151 7.20 -13.61 -9.68
C CYS A 151 7.13 -12.99 -11.08
N ILE A 152 7.70 -13.64 -12.11
CA ILE A 152 7.66 -13.15 -13.48
C ILE A 152 6.24 -13.05 -14.03
N PHE A 153 5.34 -13.97 -13.62
CA PHE A 153 3.97 -13.98 -14.10
C PHE A 153 3.18 -12.78 -13.58
N LEU A 154 3.41 -12.41 -12.31
CA LEU A 154 2.83 -11.22 -11.70
C LEU A 154 3.38 -9.92 -12.34
N VAL A 155 4.69 -9.87 -12.58
CA VAL A 155 5.34 -8.68 -13.17
C VAL A 155 4.89 -8.44 -14.63
N ASP A 156 4.55 -9.50 -15.38
CA ASP A 156 4.08 -9.36 -16.77
C ASP A 156 2.56 -9.05 -16.90
N CYS A 157 1.81 -9.03 -15.80
CA CYS A 157 0.40 -8.64 -15.80
C CYS A 157 0.19 -7.19 -16.28
N ARG A 158 -0.94 -6.94 -16.97
CA ARG A 158 -1.31 -5.61 -17.47
C ARG A 158 -1.38 -4.57 -16.34
N TYR A 159 -1.97 -4.96 -15.20
CA TYR A 159 -2.13 -4.09 -14.03
C TYR A 159 -0.79 -3.74 -13.36
N CYS A 160 0.19 -4.64 -13.38
CA CYS A 160 1.52 -4.45 -12.78
C CYS A 160 2.52 -3.76 -13.72
N GLY A 161 2.05 -3.14 -14.81
CA GLY A 161 2.92 -2.45 -15.77
C GLY A 161 3.81 -1.36 -15.15
N ALA A 162 3.35 -0.71 -14.07
CA ALA A 162 4.15 0.24 -13.30
C ALA A 162 5.31 -0.44 -12.54
N VAL A 163 5.04 -1.55 -11.86
CA VAL A 163 6.05 -2.35 -11.12
C VAL A 163 7.12 -2.86 -12.10
N ARG A 164 6.70 -3.36 -13.27
CA ARG A 164 7.62 -3.79 -14.33
C ARG A 164 8.53 -2.67 -14.82
N ARG A 165 7.97 -1.47 -15.01
CA ARG A 165 8.78 -0.30 -15.40
C ARG A 165 9.81 -0.01 -14.33
N ASN A 166 9.39 0.09 -13.06
CA ASN A 166 10.26 0.36 -11.91
C ASN A 166 11.41 -0.67 -11.81
N LEU A 167 11.11 -1.97 -11.86
CA LEU A 167 12.11 -3.04 -11.84
C LEU A 167 13.13 -2.89 -12.97
N ARG A 168 12.67 -2.62 -14.20
CA ARG A 168 13.57 -2.36 -15.32
C ARG A 168 14.47 -1.14 -15.04
N GLN A 169 13.96 -0.09 -14.40
CA GLN A 169 14.77 1.08 -14.08
C GLN A 169 15.87 0.73 -13.07
N ILE A 170 15.54 -0.05 -12.03
CA ILE A 170 16.50 -0.52 -11.03
C ILE A 170 17.62 -1.34 -11.68
N PHE A 171 17.29 -2.27 -12.57
CA PHE A 171 18.31 -3.05 -13.28
C PHE A 171 19.12 -2.20 -14.28
N GLN A 172 18.53 -1.17 -14.87
CA GLN A 172 19.24 -0.25 -15.76
C GLN A 172 20.17 0.71 -15.01
N SER A 173 19.89 1.04 -13.75
CA SER A 173 20.76 1.84 -12.88
C SER A 173 21.83 1.01 -12.15
N LEU A 174 21.79 -0.31 -12.30
CA LEU A 174 22.70 -1.22 -11.61
C LEU A 174 24.16 -1.13 -12.11
N PRO A 175 24.49 -0.89 -13.41
CA PRO A 175 25.88 -0.89 -13.84
C PRO A 175 26.78 0.14 -13.12
N PRO A 176 26.40 1.44 -13.00
CA PRO A 176 27.20 2.39 -12.22
C PRO A 176 27.29 2.05 -10.72
N PHE A 177 26.28 1.36 -10.19
CA PHE A 177 26.28 0.89 -8.80
C PHE A 177 27.32 -0.21 -8.58
N ILE A 178 27.48 -1.13 -9.53
CA ILE A 178 28.46 -2.22 -9.42
C ILE A 178 29.89 -1.69 -9.36
N ASP A 179 30.22 -0.63 -10.11
CA ASP A 179 31.57 -0.06 -10.12
C ASP A 179 31.97 0.51 -8.74
N ILE A 180 31.04 1.20 -8.07
CA ILE A 180 31.29 1.78 -6.75
C ILE A 180 31.14 0.74 -5.65
N LEU A 181 30.22 -0.22 -5.81
CA LEU A 181 30.15 -1.38 -4.93
C LEU A 181 31.47 -2.16 -4.95
N LEU A 182 32.10 -2.31 -6.11
CA LEU A 182 33.40 -2.94 -6.24
C LEU A 182 34.49 -2.14 -5.51
N LEU A 183 34.45 -0.80 -5.59
CA LEU A 183 35.33 0.06 -4.79
C LEU A 183 35.11 -0.12 -3.28
N LEU A 184 33.85 -0.17 -2.83
CA LEU A 184 33.51 -0.42 -1.43
C LEU A 184 34.02 -1.79 -0.98
N LEU A 185 33.76 -2.85 -1.75
CA LEU A 185 34.22 -4.20 -1.46
C LEU A 185 35.76 -4.26 -1.42
N PHE A 186 36.45 -3.53 -2.28
CA PHE A 186 37.91 -3.43 -2.27
C PHE A 186 38.44 -2.84 -0.96
N PHE A 187 37.89 -1.70 -0.51
CA PHE A 187 38.29 -1.11 0.79
C PHE A 187 37.92 -2.00 1.98
N MET A 188 36.75 -2.63 1.94
CA MET A 188 36.31 -3.61 2.93
C MET A 188 37.31 -4.76 3.08
N VAL A 189 37.77 -5.33 1.96
CA VAL A 189 38.76 -6.42 1.98
C VAL A 189 40.11 -5.94 2.52
N ILE A 190 40.57 -4.74 2.16
CA ILE A 190 41.82 -4.16 2.71
C ILE A 190 41.73 -4.01 4.23
N PHE A 191 40.65 -3.42 4.75
CA PHE A 191 40.47 -3.25 6.19
C PHE A 191 40.21 -4.56 6.92
N ALA A 192 39.60 -5.55 6.26
CA ALA A 192 39.48 -6.89 6.81
C ALA A 192 40.85 -7.55 6.98
N ILE A 193 41.74 -7.46 5.97
CA ILE A 193 43.11 -7.98 6.05
C ILE A 193 43.93 -7.21 7.10
N LEU A 194 43.85 -5.87 7.11
CA LEU A 194 44.54 -5.05 8.11
C LEU A 194 44.03 -5.35 9.53
N GLY A 195 42.71 -5.51 9.67
CA GLY A 195 42.04 -5.88 10.91
C GLY A 195 42.47 -7.26 11.38
N GLU A 196 42.52 -8.25 10.50
CA GLU A 196 43.04 -9.59 10.83
C GLU A 196 44.52 -9.51 11.24
N LEU A 197 45.39 -8.82 10.51
CA LEU A 197 46.80 -8.66 10.89
C LEU A 197 46.98 -7.94 12.25
N TYR A 198 46.13 -6.94 12.52
CA TYR A 198 46.18 -6.16 13.77
C TYR A 198 45.58 -6.94 14.95
N LEU A 199 44.51 -7.73 14.72
CA LEU A 199 43.75 -8.47 15.72
C LEU A 199 44.21 -9.92 15.91
N TRP A 200 44.96 -10.49 14.95
CA TRP A 200 45.57 -11.83 15.04
C TRP A 200 46.54 -11.93 16.21
N LYS A 201 47.19 -10.81 16.55
CA LYS A 201 48.02 -10.70 17.76
C LYS A 201 47.21 -10.85 19.07
N TYR A 202 45.89 -10.79 19.01
CA TYR A 202 44.98 -10.71 20.17
C TYR A 202 43.89 -11.80 20.19
N HIS A 203 44.01 -12.85 19.36
CA HIS A 203 43.22 -14.10 19.46
C HIS A 203 41.69 -13.92 19.43
N LEU A 204 41.19 -13.02 18.56
CA LEU A 204 39.74 -12.90 18.29
C LEU A 204 39.37 -13.78 17.09
N ASN A 205 38.36 -14.64 17.26
CA ASN A 205 37.84 -15.50 16.18
C ASN A 205 37.23 -14.65 15.05
N THR A 206 37.56 -15.01 13.80
CA THR A 206 37.18 -14.38 12.52
C THR A 206 35.67 -14.21 12.30
N SER A 207 34.81 -14.85 13.10
CA SER A 207 33.36 -14.85 12.97
C SER A 207 32.66 -13.59 13.53
N THR A 208 33.37 -12.74 14.29
CA THR A 208 32.78 -11.54 14.93
C THR A 208 32.81 -10.27 14.06
N CYS A 209 33.47 -10.30 12.90
CA CYS A 209 33.64 -9.13 12.03
C CYS A 209 32.44 -8.85 11.10
N LEU A 210 31.51 -9.79 10.93
CA LEU A 210 30.38 -9.65 10.01
C LEU A 210 29.06 -9.43 10.78
N GLY A 211 28.83 -8.21 11.29
CA GLY A 211 27.46 -7.78 11.59
C GLY A 211 27.27 -6.79 12.74
N TYR A 212 27.07 -5.52 12.38
CA TYR A 212 26.14 -4.58 13.05
C TYR A 212 26.21 -4.40 14.57
N SER A 213 27.37 -4.58 15.19
CA SER A 213 27.47 -4.44 16.64
C SER A 213 28.62 -3.50 17.01
N PHE A 214 28.59 -2.25 16.53
CA PHE A 214 29.31 -1.19 17.23
C PHE A 214 28.45 -0.78 18.44
N PRO A 215 28.96 -0.80 19.67
CA PRO A 215 30.38 -0.85 20.05
C PRO A 215 30.98 -2.25 20.27
N ASP A 216 30.19 -3.32 20.37
CA ASP A 216 30.61 -4.66 20.81
C ASP A 216 31.80 -5.27 20.05
N VAL A 217 31.92 -5.03 18.74
CA VAL A 217 33.05 -5.50 17.91
C VAL A 217 34.38 -4.83 18.30
N MET A 218 34.33 -3.60 18.80
CA MET A 218 35.51 -2.84 19.20
C MET A 218 35.93 -3.17 20.64
N MET A 219 34.96 -3.47 21.52
CA MET A 219 35.16 -3.55 22.97
C MET A 219 36.29 -4.49 23.43
N PRO A 220 36.44 -5.72 22.90
CA PRO A 220 37.52 -6.62 23.32
C PRO A 220 38.92 -6.08 23.01
N SER A 221 39.08 -5.40 21.86
CA SER A 221 40.35 -4.82 21.44
C SER A 221 40.66 -3.54 22.21
N TYR A 222 39.64 -2.73 22.47
CA TYR A 222 39.73 -1.48 23.23
C TYR A 222 40.05 -1.71 24.71
N ALA A 223 39.45 -2.72 25.32
CA ALA A 223 39.72 -3.10 26.71
C ALA A 223 41.19 -3.51 26.93
N ARG A 224 41.86 -3.98 25.88
CA ARG A 224 43.27 -4.39 25.94
C ARG A 224 44.23 -3.26 25.60
N ASN A 225 43.92 -2.46 24.57
CA ASN A 225 44.69 -1.28 24.20
C ASN A 225 43.76 -0.12 23.84
N PRO A 226 43.82 1.03 24.53
CA PRO A 226 42.94 2.16 24.25
C PRO A 226 43.19 2.74 22.84
N TRP A 227 44.41 2.64 22.31
CA TRP A 227 44.77 3.09 20.97
C TRP A 227 44.15 2.26 19.84
N SER A 228 43.60 1.08 20.12
CA SER A 228 42.89 0.27 19.12
C SER A 228 41.60 0.94 18.63
N CYS A 229 41.05 1.92 19.36
CA CYS A 229 39.91 2.71 18.89
C CYS A 229 40.24 3.51 17.61
N VAL A 230 41.50 3.90 17.39
CA VAL A 230 41.92 4.69 16.22
C VAL A 230 41.66 3.93 14.94
N PHE A 231 41.91 2.61 14.93
CA PHE A 231 41.62 1.74 13.78
C PHE A 231 40.12 1.77 13.42
N PHE A 232 39.24 1.60 14.41
CA PHE A 232 37.78 1.61 14.19
C PHE A 232 37.25 2.99 13.82
N ILE A 233 37.80 4.07 14.39
CA ILE A 233 37.43 5.44 14.02
C ILE A 233 37.79 5.71 12.56
N VAL A 234 39.01 5.41 12.14
CA VAL A 234 39.46 5.59 10.75
C VAL A 234 38.63 4.72 9.79
N TYR A 235 38.37 3.47 10.16
CA TYR A 235 37.50 2.56 9.41
C TYR A 235 36.10 3.14 9.20
N LEU A 236 35.42 3.58 10.27
CA LEU A 236 34.08 4.16 10.17
C LEU A 236 34.06 5.49 9.41
N SER A 237 35.09 6.33 9.59
CA SER A 237 35.21 7.58 8.83
C SER A 237 35.31 7.34 7.33
N ILE A 238 36.14 6.38 6.91
CA ILE A 238 36.36 6.10 5.50
C ILE A 238 35.20 5.29 4.91
N GLU A 239 34.79 4.20 5.54
CA GLU A 239 33.84 3.29 4.92
C GLU A 239 32.39 3.78 5.02
N LEU A 240 31.95 4.14 6.22
CA LEU A 240 30.56 4.54 6.45
C LEU A 240 30.29 5.98 6.00
N TYR A 241 31.13 6.93 6.37
CA TYR A 241 30.84 8.33 6.07
C TYR A 241 31.32 8.78 4.70
N PHE A 242 32.47 8.30 4.23
CA PHE A 242 32.98 8.69 2.92
C PHE A 242 32.43 7.78 1.82
N ILE A 243 32.70 6.46 1.85
CA ILE A 243 32.36 5.57 0.74
C ILE A 243 30.84 5.36 0.62
N MET A 244 30.10 5.09 1.71
CA MET A 244 28.64 4.87 1.60
C MET A 244 27.87 6.12 1.17
N ASN A 245 28.26 7.31 1.62
CA ASN A 245 27.62 8.56 1.17
C ASN A 245 28.01 8.90 -0.28
N LEU A 246 29.24 8.60 -0.71
CA LEU A 246 29.64 8.70 -2.12
C LEU A 246 28.82 7.75 -2.99
N LEU A 247 28.63 6.50 -2.55
CA LEU A 247 27.78 5.51 -3.21
C LEU A 247 26.35 6.03 -3.34
N LEU A 248 25.76 6.53 -2.24
CA LEU A 248 24.40 7.09 -2.27
C LEU A 248 24.30 8.27 -3.24
N ALA A 249 25.29 9.17 -3.26
CA ALA A 249 25.31 10.32 -4.14
C ALA A 249 25.35 9.91 -5.62
N VAL A 250 26.25 9.00 -6.01
CA VAL A 250 26.35 8.58 -7.42
C VAL A 250 25.12 7.76 -7.85
N VAL A 251 24.58 6.92 -6.97
CA VAL A 251 23.32 6.21 -7.25
C VAL A 251 22.17 7.20 -7.45
N PHE A 252 22.09 8.23 -6.62
CA PHE A 252 21.05 9.24 -6.74
C PHE A 252 21.18 10.05 -8.04
N ASP A 253 22.39 10.49 -8.40
CA ASP A 253 22.63 11.26 -9.62
C ASP A 253 22.34 10.43 -10.88
N THR A 254 22.82 9.19 -10.93
CA THR A 254 22.56 8.28 -12.05
C THR A 254 21.07 7.92 -12.16
N PHE A 255 20.38 7.73 -11.04
CA PHE A 255 18.93 7.51 -11.01
C PHE A 255 18.17 8.71 -11.55
N ASN A 256 18.49 9.92 -11.09
CA ASN A 256 17.86 11.16 -11.55
C ASN A 256 18.08 11.40 -13.05
N ASP A 257 19.26 11.12 -13.58
CA ASP A 257 19.55 11.24 -15.02
C ASP A 257 18.76 10.23 -15.86
N ILE A 258 18.63 9.00 -15.36
CA ILE A 258 17.78 7.98 -15.98
C ILE A 258 16.31 8.42 -15.96
N GLU A 259 15.82 8.92 -14.82
CA GLU A 259 14.45 9.41 -14.68
C GLU A 259 14.18 10.61 -15.60
N LYS A 260 15.08 11.58 -15.65
CA LYS A 260 15.00 12.76 -16.53
C LYS A 260 14.95 12.37 -18.00
N ARG A 261 15.82 11.45 -18.44
CA ARG A 261 15.81 10.94 -19.83
C ARG A 261 14.52 10.20 -20.15
N LYS A 262 14.01 9.38 -19.24
CA LYS A 262 12.74 8.66 -19.40
C LYS A 262 11.55 9.62 -19.45
N PHE A 263 11.51 10.62 -18.57
CA PHE A 263 10.48 11.65 -18.57
C PHE A 263 10.49 12.45 -19.87
N LYS A 264 11.68 12.86 -20.35
CA LYS A 264 11.86 13.52 -21.64
C LYS A 264 11.34 12.65 -22.80
N SER A 265 11.73 11.38 -22.86
CA SER A 265 11.27 10.45 -23.90
C SER A 265 9.74 10.29 -23.88
N LEU A 266 9.14 10.16 -22.69
CA LEU A 266 7.69 10.04 -22.53
C LEU A 266 6.94 11.29 -22.99
N LEU A 267 7.45 12.48 -22.65
CA LEU A 267 6.90 13.75 -23.14
C LEU A 267 7.03 13.88 -24.66
N LEU A 268 8.17 13.49 -25.24
CA LEU A 268 8.36 13.50 -26.69
C LEU A 268 7.39 12.55 -27.39
N HIS A 269 7.19 11.34 -26.86
CA HIS A 269 6.21 10.39 -27.41
C HIS A 269 4.77 10.92 -27.32
N LYS A 270 4.38 11.56 -26.21
CA LYS A 270 3.09 12.25 -26.11
C LYS A 270 2.97 13.35 -27.19
N ARG A 271 4.04 14.11 -27.39
CA ARG A 271 4.06 15.20 -28.37
C ARG A 271 3.96 14.70 -29.81
N THR A 272 4.69 13.64 -30.17
CA THR A 272 4.60 13.04 -31.52
C THR A 272 3.23 12.43 -31.75
N ALA A 273 2.63 11.75 -30.77
CA ALA A 273 1.28 11.23 -30.85
C ALA A 273 0.24 12.34 -31.10
N ILE A 274 0.35 13.47 -30.39
CA ILE A 274 -0.49 14.66 -30.62
C ILE A 274 -0.30 15.19 -32.04
N GLN A 275 0.95 15.28 -32.53
CA GLN A 275 1.22 15.75 -33.90
C GLN A 275 0.62 14.81 -34.96
N HIS A 276 0.73 13.49 -34.77
CA HIS A 276 0.10 12.51 -35.65
C HIS A 276 -1.43 12.59 -35.62
N ALA A 277 -2.02 12.70 -34.43
CA ALA A 277 -3.47 12.88 -34.27
C ALA A 277 -3.95 14.19 -34.91
N TYR A 278 -3.23 15.29 -34.69
CA TYR A 278 -3.55 16.59 -35.27
C TYR A 278 -3.51 16.56 -36.81
N ARG A 279 -2.48 15.92 -37.39
CA ARG A 279 -2.39 15.72 -38.84
C ARG A 279 -3.54 14.88 -39.41
N LEU A 280 -4.04 13.90 -38.65
CA LEU A 280 -5.15 13.05 -39.06
C LEU A 280 -6.52 13.77 -38.97
N LEU A 281 -6.66 14.68 -38.00
CA LEU A 281 -7.91 15.41 -37.75
C LEU A 281 -8.09 16.65 -38.63
N ILE A 282 -7.02 17.15 -39.25
CA ILE A 282 -7.12 18.23 -40.24
C ILE A 282 -7.63 17.65 -41.56
N THR A 283 -8.72 18.23 -42.07
CA THR A 283 -9.21 17.92 -43.42
C THR A 283 -8.34 18.61 -44.47
N LYS A 284 -8.05 17.92 -45.60
CA LYS A 284 -7.33 18.52 -46.76
C LYS A 284 -7.96 19.82 -47.29
N GLN A 285 -9.25 20.05 -47.03
CA GLN A 285 -10.01 21.22 -47.47
C GLN A 285 -9.91 22.45 -46.54
N ARG A 286 -9.51 22.29 -45.26
CA ARG A 286 -9.30 23.40 -44.32
C ARG A 286 -8.08 23.15 -43.42
N PRO A 287 -6.87 23.59 -43.83
CA PRO A 287 -5.64 23.35 -43.08
C PRO A 287 -5.48 24.25 -41.83
N SER A 288 -6.43 25.16 -41.57
CA SER A 288 -6.31 26.22 -40.57
C SER A 288 -6.56 25.79 -39.12
N GLY A 289 -7.00 24.55 -38.86
CA GLY A 289 -7.11 23.98 -37.51
C GLY A 289 -8.22 22.95 -37.34
N ILE A 290 -8.34 22.38 -36.14
CA ILE A 290 -9.35 21.37 -35.83
C ILE A 290 -10.67 22.06 -35.48
N SER A 291 -11.75 21.72 -36.18
CA SER A 291 -13.10 22.19 -35.85
C SER A 291 -13.73 21.37 -34.70
N PHE A 292 -14.71 21.97 -34.01
CA PHE A 292 -15.40 21.31 -32.89
C PHE A 292 -15.96 19.92 -33.26
N ARG A 293 -16.51 19.74 -34.47
CA ARG A 293 -17.04 18.45 -34.94
C ARG A 293 -16.00 17.34 -34.98
N HIS A 294 -14.78 17.63 -35.45
CA HIS A 294 -13.69 16.66 -35.50
C HIS A 294 -13.16 16.34 -34.10
N PHE A 295 -13.05 17.36 -33.24
CA PHE A 295 -12.67 17.19 -31.84
C PHE A 295 -13.70 16.36 -31.05
N GLU A 296 -14.99 16.60 -31.30
CA GLU A 296 -16.09 15.83 -30.73
C GLU A 296 -16.01 14.35 -31.13
N GLY A 297 -15.74 14.08 -32.41
CA GLY A 297 -15.51 12.74 -32.94
C GLY A 297 -14.35 12.02 -32.24
N LEU A 298 -13.22 12.71 -32.05
CA LEU A 298 -12.07 12.19 -31.31
C LEU A 298 -12.45 11.79 -29.88
N LEU A 299 -13.11 12.69 -29.13
CA LEU A 299 -13.46 12.45 -27.73
C LEU A 299 -14.50 11.34 -27.56
N ARG A 300 -15.38 11.14 -28.55
CA ARG A 300 -16.35 10.04 -28.54
C ARG A 300 -15.69 8.66 -28.47
N PHE A 301 -14.54 8.49 -29.13
CA PHE A 301 -13.77 7.23 -29.09
C PHE A 301 -12.72 7.22 -27.98
N TYR A 302 -12.06 8.35 -27.73
CA TYR A 302 -11.00 8.43 -26.72
C TYR A 302 -11.54 8.34 -25.28
N LYS A 303 -12.68 8.97 -24.99
CA LYS A 303 -13.31 9.00 -23.66
C LYS A 303 -14.85 8.91 -23.79
N PRO A 304 -15.41 7.72 -24.07
CA PRO A 304 -16.81 7.56 -24.44
C PRO A 304 -17.81 7.98 -23.35
N ARG A 305 -17.39 7.94 -22.08
CA ARG A 305 -18.22 8.33 -20.92
C ARG A 305 -18.41 9.84 -20.75
N MET A 306 -17.80 10.67 -21.59
CA MET A 306 -17.83 12.13 -21.45
C MET A 306 -19.08 12.77 -22.09
N CYS A 307 -19.86 13.51 -21.29
CA CYS A 307 -21.06 14.20 -21.79
C CYS A 307 -20.72 15.29 -22.82
N THR A 308 -21.67 15.61 -23.72
CA THR A 308 -21.48 16.63 -24.78
C THR A 308 -21.09 18.00 -24.21
N ARG A 309 -21.68 18.40 -23.07
CA ARG A 309 -21.33 19.63 -22.36
C ARG A 309 -19.87 19.66 -21.95
N GLU A 310 -19.36 18.56 -21.40
CA GLU A 310 -17.97 18.47 -20.96
C GLU A 310 -17.01 18.47 -22.15
N ARG A 311 -17.38 17.81 -23.27
CA ARG A 311 -16.62 17.84 -24.53
C ARG A 311 -16.53 19.27 -25.10
N TYR A 312 -17.58 20.07 -24.97
CA TYR A 312 -17.54 21.49 -25.33
C TYR A 312 -16.64 22.30 -24.39
N LEU A 313 -16.73 22.07 -23.09
CA LEU A 313 -15.89 22.75 -22.10
C LEU A 313 -14.40 22.43 -22.29
N THR A 314 -14.05 21.18 -22.59
CA THR A 314 -12.65 20.82 -22.93
C THR A 314 -12.18 21.51 -24.20
N PHE A 315 -12.99 21.55 -25.26
CA PHE A 315 -12.65 22.28 -26.47
C PHE A 315 -12.39 23.77 -26.19
N LYS A 316 -13.29 24.41 -25.44
CA LYS A 316 -13.17 25.82 -25.08
C LYS A 316 -11.95 26.09 -24.18
N ALA A 317 -11.66 25.21 -23.23
CA ALA A 317 -10.51 25.33 -22.35
C ALA A 317 -9.17 25.13 -23.06
N LEU A 318 -9.17 24.32 -24.12
CA LEU A 318 -8.00 24.10 -24.96
C LEU A 318 -7.75 25.30 -25.88
N ASN A 319 -8.81 25.97 -26.32
CA ASN A 319 -8.76 27.11 -27.23
C ASN A 319 -8.37 28.42 -26.51
N GLN A 320 -7.07 28.66 -26.36
CA GLN A 320 -6.56 29.92 -25.80
C GLN A 320 -6.62 31.08 -26.80
N SER A 321 -6.64 30.79 -28.10
CA SER A 321 -6.63 31.79 -29.17
C SER A 321 -8.00 32.42 -29.46
N ASN A 322 -9.08 31.97 -28.79
CA ASN A 322 -10.47 32.40 -29.02
C ASN A 322 -10.94 32.29 -30.48
N THR A 323 -10.23 31.52 -31.33
CA THR A 323 -10.61 31.29 -32.71
C THR A 323 -11.59 30.11 -32.80
N PRO A 324 -12.45 30.00 -33.83
CA PRO A 324 -13.35 28.85 -33.95
C PRO A 324 -12.65 27.51 -34.24
N LEU A 325 -11.31 27.52 -34.35
CA LEU A 325 -10.47 26.39 -34.74
C LEU A 325 -9.37 26.19 -33.69
N LEU A 326 -9.00 24.94 -33.41
CA LEU A 326 -7.86 24.64 -32.55
C LEU A 326 -6.56 24.60 -33.36
N SER A 327 -5.59 25.42 -32.95
CA SER A 327 -4.24 25.41 -33.50
C SER A 327 -3.41 24.24 -32.93
N LEU A 328 -2.29 23.89 -33.58
CA LEU A 328 -1.37 22.87 -33.06
C LEU A 328 -0.77 23.27 -31.71
N LYS A 329 -0.53 24.57 -31.48
CA LYS A 329 0.03 25.08 -30.22
C LYS A 329 -0.94 24.83 -29.07
N ASP A 330 -2.22 25.15 -29.28
CA ASP A 330 -3.31 24.91 -28.33
C ASP A 330 -3.49 23.41 -28.07
N PHE A 331 -3.41 22.60 -29.13
CA PHE A 331 -3.62 21.15 -29.06
C PHE A 331 -2.52 20.39 -28.31
N TYR A 332 -1.33 20.99 -28.06
CA TYR A 332 -0.31 20.34 -27.23
C TYR A 332 -0.74 20.10 -25.78
N ASN A 333 -1.63 20.95 -25.24
CA ASN A 333 -2.14 20.83 -23.88
C ASN A 333 -3.29 19.81 -23.75
N PHE A 334 -3.56 19.02 -24.80
CA PHE A 334 -4.68 18.08 -24.86
C PHE A 334 -4.73 17.11 -23.67
N TYR A 335 -3.59 16.49 -23.32
CA TYR A 335 -3.55 15.52 -22.22
C TYR A 335 -3.82 16.15 -20.84
N GLU A 336 -3.47 17.43 -20.65
CA GLU A 336 -3.69 18.13 -19.39
C GLU A 336 -5.17 18.48 -19.23
N VAL A 337 -5.78 19.03 -20.29
CA VAL A 337 -7.18 19.51 -20.26
C VAL A 337 -8.19 18.36 -20.28
N VAL A 338 -7.93 17.27 -21.01
CA VAL A 338 -8.86 16.11 -21.08
C VAL A 338 -8.90 15.30 -19.77
N GLY A 339 -7.83 15.40 -18.97
CA GLY A 339 -7.75 14.82 -17.64
C GLY A 339 -8.63 15.53 -16.61
N LEU A 340 -9.03 16.78 -16.86
CA LEU A 340 -9.85 17.58 -15.94
C LEU A 340 -11.29 17.05 -15.88
N LYS A 341 -11.88 17.12 -14.68
CA LYS A 341 -13.31 16.85 -14.46
C LYS A 341 -14.06 18.16 -14.32
N TRP A 342 -15.06 18.38 -15.17
CA TRP A 342 -15.85 19.61 -15.16
C TRP A 342 -16.97 19.50 -14.14
N LYS A 343 -16.94 20.35 -13.11
CA LYS A 343 -18.03 20.49 -12.14
C LYS A 343 -18.66 21.86 -12.30
N ALA A 344 -19.98 21.91 -12.37
CA ALA A 344 -20.70 23.18 -12.30
C ALA A 344 -20.61 23.71 -10.87
N LYS A 345 -20.18 24.96 -10.72
CA LYS A 345 -20.29 25.67 -9.44
C LYS A 345 -21.75 26.07 -9.26
N ARG A 346 -22.50 25.36 -8.41
CA ARG A 346 -23.89 25.69 -8.10
C ARG A 346 -23.88 26.85 -7.09
N ASN A 347 -24.54 27.95 -7.40
CA ASN A 347 -24.68 29.11 -6.50
C ASN A 347 -25.66 28.88 -5.32
N ARG A 348 -26.30 27.71 -5.22
CA ARG A 348 -27.01 27.32 -3.99
C ARG A 348 -25.95 27.00 -2.94
N GLU A 349 -25.65 27.97 -2.10
CA GLU A 349 -24.60 27.89 -1.08
C GLU A 349 -24.91 26.84 -0.02
N HIS A 350 -26.18 26.47 0.17
CA HIS A 350 -26.59 25.61 1.28
C HIS A 350 -27.52 24.47 0.84
N TRP A 351 -27.34 23.29 1.44
CA TRP A 351 -28.17 22.12 1.17
C TRP A 351 -29.59 22.25 1.73
N PHE A 352 -29.81 23.22 2.63
CA PHE A 352 -31.06 23.46 3.35
C PHE A 352 -31.94 24.56 2.73
N ASP A 353 -31.62 25.04 1.53
CA ASP A 353 -32.44 26.04 0.82
C ASP A 353 -33.86 25.54 0.48
N ASP A 354 -34.05 24.22 0.42
CA ASP A 354 -35.35 23.59 0.11
C ASP A 354 -36.18 23.25 1.38
N LEU A 355 -35.71 23.61 2.59
CA LEU A 355 -36.38 23.29 3.86
C LEU A 355 -37.39 24.38 4.33
N PRO A 356 -38.41 24.01 5.14
CA PRO A 356 -39.38 24.96 5.70
C PRO A 356 -38.71 26.03 6.56
N ARG A 357 -39.33 27.22 6.64
CA ARG A 357 -38.80 28.46 7.27
C ARG A 357 -38.20 28.25 8.68
N THR A 358 -38.80 27.40 9.51
CA THR A 358 -38.35 27.13 10.88
C THR A 358 -37.04 26.34 10.90
N ALA A 359 -36.95 25.27 10.11
CA ALA A 359 -35.73 24.49 9.96
C ALA A 359 -34.61 25.29 9.28
N PHE A 360 -34.96 26.12 8.30
CA PHE A 360 -34.01 27.01 7.63
C PHE A 360 -33.28 27.94 8.61
N LEU A 361 -33.98 28.55 9.58
CA LEU A 361 -33.37 29.39 10.61
C LEU A 361 -32.40 28.61 11.51
N ILE A 362 -32.76 27.38 11.89
CA ILE A 362 -31.92 26.50 12.71
C ILE A 362 -30.63 26.13 11.96
N PHE A 363 -30.73 25.62 10.73
CA PHE A 363 -29.57 25.23 9.94
C PHE A 363 -28.70 26.44 9.56
N LYS A 364 -29.29 27.60 9.28
CA LYS A 364 -28.54 28.84 9.07
C LYS A 364 -27.75 29.23 10.32
N GLY A 365 -28.34 29.12 11.51
CA GLY A 365 -27.65 29.36 12.78
C GLY A 365 -26.49 28.40 13.01
N ILE A 366 -26.71 27.09 12.78
CA ILE A 366 -25.66 26.06 12.89
C ILE A 366 -24.53 26.34 11.90
N ASN A 367 -24.85 26.71 10.66
CA ASN A 367 -23.84 27.00 9.64
C ASN A 367 -22.97 28.22 10.02
N ILE A 368 -23.59 29.29 10.53
CA ILE A 368 -22.86 30.47 11.04
C ILE A 368 -21.96 30.08 12.22
N LEU A 369 -22.47 29.26 13.15
CA LEU A 369 -21.71 28.79 14.31
C LEU A 369 -20.50 27.96 13.87
N VAL A 370 -20.68 26.97 13.00
CA VAL A 370 -19.64 26.05 12.53
C VAL A 370 -18.55 26.78 11.72
N ASN A 371 -18.95 27.77 10.91
CA ASN A 371 -18.01 28.58 10.13
C ASN A 371 -17.30 29.67 10.94
N SER A 372 -17.73 29.90 12.19
CA SER A 372 -17.07 30.88 13.06
C SER A 372 -15.65 30.44 13.41
N ARG A 373 -14.71 31.39 13.44
CA ARG A 373 -13.32 31.13 13.87
C ARG A 373 -13.27 30.67 15.33
N VAL A 374 -14.20 31.17 16.15
CA VAL A 374 -14.30 30.83 17.58
C VAL A 374 -14.54 29.34 17.74
N PHE A 375 -15.52 28.76 17.03
CA PHE A 375 -15.80 27.33 17.07
C PHE A 375 -14.59 26.47 16.70
N GLN A 376 -13.82 26.87 15.67
CA GLN A 376 -12.60 26.17 15.28
C GLN A 376 -11.54 26.21 16.39
N TYR A 377 -11.30 27.37 17.01
CA TYR A 377 -10.35 27.49 18.12
C TYR A 377 -10.79 26.71 19.35
N THR A 378 -12.09 26.72 19.69
CA THR A 378 -12.64 25.92 20.79
C THR A 378 -12.33 24.43 20.59
N MET A 379 -12.53 23.90 19.37
CA MET A 379 -12.23 22.50 19.08
C MET A 379 -10.74 22.18 19.17
N TYR A 380 -9.86 23.09 18.74
CA TYR A 380 -8.41 22.91 18.94
C TYR A 380 -8.03 22.91 20.42
N THR A 381 -8.65 23.77 21.23
CA THR A 381 -8.44 23.78 22.69
C THR A 381 -8.92 22.48 23.32
N VAL A 382 -10.09 21.94 22.92
CA VAL A 382 -10.57 20.63 23.40
C VAL A 382 -9.58 19.51 23.07
N VAL A 383 -9.06 19.47 21.84
CA VAL A 383 -8.05 18.49 21.44
C VAL A 383 -6.76 18.63 22.26
N ALA A 384 -6.32 19.86 22.53
CA ALA A 384 -5.14 20.11 23.35
C ALA A 384 -5.35 19.64 24.81
N VAL A 385 -6.50 19.94 25.40
CA VAL A 385 -6.87 19.49 26.75
C VAL A 385 -6.96 17.96 26.82
N ASN A 386 -7.55 17.30 25.81
CA ASN A 386 -7.57 15.85 25.71
C ASN A 386 -6.14 15.27 25.66
N GLY A 387 -5.23 15.91 24.91
CA GLY A 387 -3.82 15.49 24.84
C GLY A 387 -3.11 15.60 26.19
N ILE A 388 -3.31 16.71 26.90
CA ILE A 388 -2.76 16.90 28.26
C ILE A 388 -3.37 15.87 29.22
N TRP A 389 -4.68 15.60 29.13
CA TRP A 389 -5.34 14.60 29.95
C TRP A 389 -4.77 13.20 29.73
N ILE A 390 -4.63 12.78 28.48
CA ILE A 390 -4.00 11.50 28.12
C ILE A 390 -2.58 11.43 28.70
N LEU A 391 -1.81 12.51 28.59
CA LEU A 391 -0.44 12.56 29.10
C LEU A 391 -0.40 12.39 30.63
N VAL A 392 -1.24 13.12 31.37
CA VAL A 392 -1.34 13.01 32.83
C VAL A 392 -1.79 11.61 33.24
N GLU A 393 -2.80 11.06 32.56
CA GLU A 393 -3.31 9.71 32.80
C GLU A 393 -2.20 8.66 32.58
N THR A 394 -1.38 8.80 31.53
CA THR A 394 -0.24 7.90 31.30
C THR A 394 0.87 8.01 32.34
N PHE A 395 1.13 9.21 32.89
CA PHE A 395 2.10 9.39 33.96
C PHE A 395 1.59 8.84 35.29
N MET A 396 0.32 9.05 35.62
CA MET A 396 -0.30 8.56 36.85
C MET A 396 -0.47 7.03 36.85
N LEU A 397 -0.65 6.42 35.68
CA LEU A 397 -0.86 4.97 35.50
C LEU A 397 0.43 4.21 35.15
N GLN A 398 1.62 4.72 35.52
CA GLN A 398 2.96 4.20 35.16
C GLN A 398 3.26 2.71 35.49
N GLY A 399 2.29 1.90 35.92
CA GLY A 399 2.43 0.51 36.36
C GLY A 399 1.48 -0.53 35.76
N GLY A 400 1.10 -0.45 34.47
CA GLY A 400 0.65 -1.65 33.72
C GLY A 400 -0.80 -1.73 33.22
N ASN A 401 -1.63 -0.70 33.41
CA ASN A 401 -3.07 -0.79 33.14
C ASN A 401 -3.55 -0.23 31.79
N PHE A 402 -2.69 -0.09 30.78
CA PHE A 402 -3.13 0.24 29.41
C PHE A 402 -4.15 -0.76 28.84
N PHE A 403 -4.19 -1.97 29.40
CA PHE A 403 -5.11 -3.06 29.06
C PHE A 403 -6.24 -3.25 30.09
N SER A 404 -6.44 -2.30 31.02
CA SER A 404 -7.57 -2.40 31.92
C SER A 404 -8.87 -2.38 31.12
N ARG A 405 -9.70 -3.39 31.33
CA ARG A 405 -10.99 -3.59 30.65
C ARG A 405 -11.94 -2.40 30.82
N ASN A 406 -11.68 -1.55 31.81
CA ASN A 406 -12.52 -0.42 32.14
C ASN A 406 -12.16 0.79 31.28
N VAL A 407 -13.11 1.23 30.45
CA VAL A 407 -13.00 2.49 29.70
C VAL A 407 -13.04 3.66 30.67
N PRO A 408 -12.06 4.57 30.64
CA PRO A 408 -12.09 5.75 31.49
C PRO A 408 -13.25 6.66 31.08
N TRP A 409 -13.98 7.21 32.05
CA TRP A 409 -15.10 8.13 31.78
C TRP A 409 -14.66 9.34 30.93
N SER A 410 -13.41 9.76 31.06
CA SER A 410 -12.82 10.87 30.30
C SER A 410 -12.87 10.60 28.80
N TYR A 411 -12.62 9.36 28.39
CA TYR A 411 -12.69 8.96 26.98
C TYR A 411 -14.11 9.11 26.42
N ILE A 412 -15.13 8.70 27.18
CA ILE A 412 -16.53 8.83 26.79
C ILE A 412 -16.90 10.32 26.66
N VAL A 413 -16.47 11.16 27.62
CA VAL A 413 -16.71 12.61 27.57
C VAL A 413 -16.07 13.22 26.31
N PHE A 414 -14.79 12.99 26.04
CA PHE A 414 -14.15 13.54 24.83
C PHE A 414 -14.78 13.00 23.55
N LEU A 415 -15.13 11.70 23.50
CA LEU A 415 -15.79 11.10 22.35
C LEU A 415 -17.16 11.71 22.07
N THR A 416 -17.96 11.99 23.10
CA THR A 416 -19.26 12.67 22.93
C THR A 416 -19.08 14.10 22.41
N ILE A 417 -18.08 14.85 22.88
CA ILE A 417 -17.77 16.19 22.36
C ILE A 417 -17.41 16.12 20.87
N TYR A 418 -16.56 15.18 20.45
CA TYR A 418 -16.23 14.99 19.03
C TYR A 418 -17.42 14.50 18.20
N GLY A 419 -18.29 13.68 18.78
CA GLY A 419 -19.53 13.25 18.13
C GLY A 419 -20.48 14.41 17.88
N VAL A 420 -20.69 15.28 18.87
CA VAL A 420 -21.52 16.49 18.73
C VAL A 420 -20.92 17.47 17.73
N GLU A 421 -19.60 17.69 17.76
CA GLU A 421 -18.88 18.48 16.75
C GLU A 421 -19.15 17.95 15.33
N LEU A 422 -19.03 16.64 15.15
CA LEU A 422 -19.24 15.98 13.87
C LEU A 422 -20.67 16.17 13.36
N LEU A 423 -21.67 16.01 14.23
CA LEU A 423 -23.07 16.20 13.89
C LEU A 423 -23.35 17.67 13.52
N LEU A 424 -22.82 18.63 14.28
CA LEU A 424 -22.94 20.06 13.99
C LEU A 424 -22.30 20.41 12.64
N LYS A 425 -21.09 19.92 12.35
CA LYS A 425 -20.42 20.17 11.06
C LYS A 425 -21.14 19.54 9.88
N THR A 426 -21.60 18.31 10.03
CA THR A 426 -22.31 17.58 8.96
C THR A 426 -23.65 18.24 8.63
N THR A 427 -24.36 18.73 9.65
CA THR A 427 -25.64 19.44 9.45
C THR A 427 -25.44 20.89 8.98
N GLY A 428 -24.41 21.59 9.44
CA GLY A 428 -24.12 22.98 9.05
C GLY A 428 -23.62 23.14 7.61
N LEU A 429 -22.65 22.31 7.20
CA LEU A 429 -22.04 22.35 5.86
C LEU A 429 -22.75 21.46 4.85
N GLY A 430 -23.46 20.43 5.33
CA GLY A 430 -24.03 19.37 4.51
C GLY A 430 -23.02 18.23 4.25
N PRO A 431 -23.52 17.00 4.08
CA PRO A 431 -22.66 15.81 4.02
C PRO A 431 -21.71 15.81 2.81
N ILE A 432 -22.13 16.36 1.67
CA ILE A 432 -21.33 16.38 0.43
C ILE A 432 -20.15 17.36 0.56
N GLU A 433 -20.39 18.56 1.09
CA GLU A 433 -19.35 19.57 1.26
C GLU A 433 -18.41 19.20 2.41
N TYR A 434 -18.96 18.64 3.50
CA TYR A 434 -18.17 18.14 4.63
C TYR A 434 -17.18 17.04 4.20
N LEU A 435 -17.64 16.02 3.45
CA LEU A 435 -16.78 14.91 2.98
C LEU A 435 -15.83 15.31 1.85
N SER A 436 -16.05 16.47 1.19
CA SER A 436 -15.14 16.95 0.15
C SER A 436 -13.78 17.41 0.69
N SER A 437 -13.70 17.75 1.99
CA SER A 437 -12.44 18.12 2.64
C SER A 437 -11.78 16.87 3.23
N GLY A 438 -10.57 16.54 2.77
CA GLY A 438 -9.84 15.36 3.27
C GLY A 438 -9.61 15.37 4.78
N TRP A 439 -9.46 16.56 5.37
CA TRP A 439 -9.31 16.74 6.81
C TRP A 439 -10.59 16.47 7.60
N ASN A 440 -11.75 16.82 7.04
CA ASN A 440 -13.04 16.50 7.65
C ASN A 440 -13.36 15.02 7.49
N LEU A 441 -13.03 14.41 6.34
CA LEU A 441 -13.13 12.96 6.13
C LEU A 441 -12.27 12.19 7.15
N PHE A 442 -11.06 12.66 7.44
CA PHE A 442 -10.21 12.10 8.50
C PHE A 442 -10.88 12.19 9.88
N ASP A 443 -11.41 13.37 10.27
CA ASP A 443 -12.10 13.54 11.55
C ASP A 443 -13.32 12.62 11.68
N PHE A 444 -14.10 12.50 10.60
CA PHE A 444 -15.23 11.59 10.51
C PHE A 444 -14.78 10.14 10.73
N SER A 445 -13.74 9.71 10.01
CA SER A 445 -13.24 8.34 10.07
C SER A 445 -12.74 8.00 11.47
N VAL A 446 -11.93 8.87 12.08
CA VAL A 446 -11.41 8.68 13.44
C VAL A 446 -12.53 8.65 14.49
N THR A 447 -13.53 9.52 14.37
CA THR A 447 -14.68 9.56 15.30
C THR A 447 -15.56 8.32 15.13
N LEU A 448 -15.80 7.90 13.88
CA LEU A 448 -16.56 6.69 13.55
C LEU A 448 -15.88 5.43 14.08
N PHE A 449 -14.57 5.28 13.86
CA PHE A 449 -13.80 4.17 14.42
C PHE A 449 -13.85 4.17 15.95
N ALA A 450 -13.71 5.33 16.61
CA ALA A 450 -13.82 5.41 18.06
C ALA A 450 -15.22 5.01 18.58
N PHE A 451 -16.30 5.41 17.89
CA PHE A 451 -17.66 4.99 18.23
C PHE A 451 -17.88 3.49 18.02
N LEU A 452 -17.39 2.93 16.91
CA LEU A 452 -17.41 1.49 16.64
C LEU A 452 -16.62 0.70 17.71
N GLY A 453 -15.48 1.21 18.14
CA GLY A 453 -14.68 0.61 19.23
C GLY A 453 -15.42 0.59 20.56
N LEU A 454 -16.08 1.70 20.92
CA LEU A 454 -16.91 1.78 22.13
C LEU A 454 -18.11 0.83 22.06
N MET A 455 -18.78 0.76 20.90
CA MET A 455 -19.93 -0.12 20.66
C MET A 455 -19.52 -1.60 20.70
N ALA A 456 -18.40 -1.98 20.06
CA ALA A 456 -17.88 -3.34 20.09
C ALA A 456 -17.51 -3.81 21.50
N LEU A 457 -16.97 -2.90 22.32
CA LEU A 457 -16.70 -3.20 23.73
C LEU A 457 -17.99 -3.39 24.54
N ALA A 458 -19.03 -2.60 24.27
CA ALA A 458 -20.34 -2.79 24.90
C ALA A 458 -20.97 -4.16 24.57
N PHE A 459 -20.66 -4.73 23.39
CA PHE A 459 -21.06 -6.08 23.00
C PHE A 459 -20.05 -7.18 23.41
N ASN A 460 -19.10 -6.89 24.30
CA ASN A 460 -18.07 -7.83 24.78
C ASN A 460 -17.20 -8.47 23.67
N MET A 461 -16.97 -7.76 22.57
CA MET A 461 -16.09 -8.23 21.50
C MET A 461 -14.62 -7.87 21.83
N GLU A 462 -13.96 -8.75 22.59
CA GLU A 462 -12.57 -8.63 23.05
C GLU A 462 -11.53 -8.19 21.98
N PRO A 463 -11.56 -8.70 20.72
CA PRO A 463 -10.53 -8.32 19.74
C PRO A 463 -10.63 -6.88 19.25
N PHE A 464 -11.67 -6.10 19.58
CA PHE A 464 -11.79 -4.70 19.16
C PHE A 464 -11.25 -3.68 20.19
N TYR A 465 -10.73 -4.14 21.34
CA TYR A 465 -10.17 -3.27 22.37
C TYR A 465 -9.03 -2.39 21.85
N PHE A 466 -8.25 -2.85 20.86
CA PHE A 466 -7.17 -2.06 20.25
C PHE A 466 -7.66 -0.71 19.68
N ILE A 467 -8.92 -0.62 19.26
CA ILE A 467 -9.49 0.63 18.73
C ILE A 467 -9.55 1.71 19.82
N VAL A 468 -9.82 1.31 21.07
CA VAL A 468 -9.83 2.21 22.23
C VAL A 468 -8.39 2.65 22.58
N VAL A 469 -7.42 1.75 22.44
CA VAL A 469 -5.98 2.05 22.62
C VAL A 469 -5.50 3.11 21.62
N LEU A 470 -6.09 3.18 20.43
CA LEU A 470 -5.78 4.18 19.41
C LEU A 470 -6.36 5.58 19.70
N ARG A 471 -6.89 5.85 20.90
CA ARG A 471 -7.34 7.19 21.34
C ARG A 471 -6.37 8.35 21.05
N PRO A 472 -5.02 8.21 21.11
CA PRO A 472 -4.12 9.32 20.79
C PRO A 472 -4.14 9.73 19.31
N LEU A 473 -4.67 8.89 18.39
CA LEU A 473 -4.84 9.27 16.98
C LEU A 473 -5.75 10.49 16.82
N GLN A 474 -6.65 10.75 17.77
CA GLN A 474 -7.48 11.96 17.78
C GLN A 474 -6.65 13.25 17.89
N LEU A 475 -5.44 13.19 18.49
CA LEU A 475 -4.53 14.33 18.62
C LEU A 475 -3.91 14.75 17.28
N LEU A 476 -3.91 13.87 16.26
CA LEU A 476 -3.47 14.21 14.90
C LEU A 476 -4.26 15.38 14.30
N ARG A 477 -5.46 15.66 14.82
CA ARG A 477 -6.25 16.85 14.47
C ARG A 477 -5.50 18.16 14.74
N LEU A 478 -4.62 18.19 15.75
CA LEU A 478 -3.84 19.37 16.09
C LEU A 478 -2.81 19.73 15.01
N PHE A 479 -2.38 18.75 14.20
CA PHE A 479 -1.45 18.99 13.08
C PHE A 479 -2.06 19.88 11.98
N LYS A 480 -3.39 20.02 11.93
CA LYS A 480 -4.08 20.97 11.04
C LYS A 480 -3.71 22.42 11.34
N LEU A 481 -3.28 22.75 12.56
CA LEU A 481 -3.02 24.12 12.99
C LEU A 481 -1.83 24.74 12.23
N LYS A 482 -0.75 23.97 12.00
CA LYS A 482 0.46 24.48 11.35
C LYS A 482 0.48 24.16 9.86
N LYS A 483 0.70 25.19 9.04
CA LYS A 483 0.82 25.08 7.57
C LYS A 483 1.88 24.07 7.14
N ARG A 484 3.01 23.96 7.86
CA ARG A 484 4.09 23.02 7.53
C ARG A 484 3.62 21.56 7.57
N TYR A 485 2.89 21.16 8.62
CA TYR A 485 2.39 19.77 8.73
C TYR A 485 1.35 19.46 7.67
N ARG A 486 0.48 20.42 7.32
CA ARG A 486 -0.46 20.24 6.21
C ARG A 486 0.27 19.96 4.91
N ASN A 487 1.27 20.76 4.56
CA ASN A 487 2.07 20.54 3.36
C ASN A 487 2.75 19.15 3.35
N VAL A 488 3.27 18.69 4.50
CA VAL A 488 3.91 17.36 4.60
C VAL A 488 2.90 16.23 4.41
N LEU A 489 1.71 16.33 4.99
CA LEU A 489 0.68 15.30 4.85
C LEU A 489 0.07 15.31 3.45
N ASP A 490 -0.16 16.48 2.86
CA ASP A 490 -0.66 16.62 1.49
C ASP A 490 0.34 15.99 0.50
N THR A 491 1.65 16.28 0.64
CA THR A 491 2.67 15.65 -0.21
C THR A 491 2.79 14.15 0.06
N MET A 492 2.66 13.70 1.32
CA MET A 492 2.65 12.28 1.64
C MET A 492 1.48 11.55 0.96
N PHE A 493 0.26 12.08 1.01
CA PHE A 493 -0.91 11.48 0.36
C PHE A 493 -0.83 11.53 -1.17
N GLU A 494 -0.26 12.60 -1.75
CA GLU A 494 -0.02 12.68 -3.20
C GLU A 494 1.06 11.67 -3.66
N LEU A 495 2.10 11.47 -2.85
CA LEU A 495 3.18 10.52 -3.12
C LEU A 495 2.81 9.08 -2.77
N PHE A 496 1.84 8.83 -1.88
CA PHE A 496 1.51 7.50 -1.39
C PHE A 496 1.20 6.50 -2.51
N PRO A 497 0.38 6.82 -3.53
CA PRO A 497 0.18 5.91 -4.67
C PRO A 497 1.47 5.65 -5.47
N ARG A 498 2.40 6.60 -5.54
CA ARG A 498 3.71 6.39 -6.20
C ARG A 498 4.63 5.51 -5.34
N MET A 499 4.64 5.71 -4.03
CA MET A 499 5.39 4.90 -3.07
C MET A 499 4.84 3.48 -2.95
N ALA A 500 3.51 3.29 -2.94
CA ALA A 500 2.90 1.96 -2.95
C ALA A 500 3.33 1.17 -4.20
N ARG A 501 3.43 1.84 -5.36
CA ARG A 501 3.93 1.27 -6.61
C ARG A 501 5.42 0.92 -6.60
N SER A 502 6.26 1.63 -5.83
CA SER A 502 7.68 1.26 -5.63
C SER A 502 7.87 0.23 -4.51
N ARG A 503 7.02 0.25 -3.49
CA ARG A 503 7.07 -0.70 -2.37
C ARG A 503 6.47 -2.05 -2.74
N GLN A 504 5.56 -2.17 -3.71
CA GLN A 504 5.11 -3.48 -4.22
C GLN A 504 6.24 -4.28 -4.89
N SER A 505 7.31 -3.64 -5.38
CA SER A 505 8.53 -4.33 -5.81
C SER A 505 9.39 -4.87 -4.65
N VAL A 506 9.17 -4.40 -3.41
CA VAL A 506 9.96 -4.78 -2.22
C VAL A 506 9.15 -5.66 -1.25
N LEU A 507 7.87 -5.34 -1.02
CA LEU A 507 6.94 -6.04 -0.13
C LEU A 507 6.31 -7.31 -0.72
N GLY A 508 6.52 -7.60 -2.02
CA GLY A 508 6.19 -8.91 -2.59
C GLY A 508 6.97 -10.06 -1.94
N ARG A 509 7.97 -9.76 -1.09
CA ARG A 509 8.71 -10.73 -0.29
C ARG A 509 8.15 -10.91 1.14
N GLU A 510 7.37 -9.97 1.69
CA GLU A 510 6.95 -10.02 3.10
C GLU A 510 5.46 -10.31 3.32
N ARG A 511 4.58 -10.02 2.34
CA ARG A 511 3.14 -10.25 2.51
C ARG A 511 2.68 -11.70 2.26
N CYS A 512 3.59 -12.60 1.88
CA CYS A 512 3.30 -14.04 1.83
C CYS A 512 3.52 -14.77 3.16
N SER A 513 3.93 -14.08 4.23
CA SER A 513 4.18 -14.72 5.53
C SER A 513 3.10 -14.47 6.59
N TRP A 514 2.19 -13.50 6.40
CA TRP A 514 1.23 -13.13 7.46
C TRP A 514 -0.09 -12.64 6.86
N HIS A 515 -0.95 -13.58 6.44
CA HIS A 515 -2.43 -13.49 6.39
C HIS A 515 -2.95 -14.54 5.40
N CYS A 516 -3.07 -15.78 5.86
CA CYS A 516 -4.17 -16.64 5.44
C CYS A 516 -5.15 -16.68 6.63
N PRO A 517 -6.36 -16.12 6.51
CA PRO A 517 -7.48 -16.55 7.33
C PRO A 517 -7.89 -17.94 6.85
N SER A 518 -7.96 -18.87 7.79
CA SER A 518 -8.46 -20.22 7.61
C SER A 518 -9.90 -20.19 7.08
N ILE A 519 -10.11 -20.67 5.86
CA ILE A 519 -11.37 -21.21 5.35
C ILE A 519 -11.04 -22.47 4.56
#